data_AF-A0A4R5ASF1-F1
#
_entry.id   AF-A0A4R5ASF1-F1
#
_cell.length_a   1.000
_cell.length_b   1.000
_cell.length_c   1.000
_cell.angle_alpha   90.00
_cell.angle_beta   90.00
_cell.angle_gamma   90.00
#
_symmetry.space_group_name_H-M   'P 1'
#
loop_
_entity.id
_entity.type
_entity.pdbx_description
1 polymer ?
#
loop_
_entity_poly.entity_id
_entity_poly.type
_entity_poly.pdbx_seq_one_letter_code
_entity_poly.pdbx_strand_id
1 'polypeptide(L)'
;MLLAPKKATQILRKAGSTNFINYAEITIRMIPATALILNSDFSKFPDYFKIFGWFMLITSVVLYFIPRQIHHNYSLKCADVIKPLYFQIISPFAILIGMLILYSVSK
;
A
#
# COMPACT_ATOMS: atom_id res chain seq x y z
N MET A 1 11.41 2.64 -6.36
CA MET A 1 12.20 2.34 -5.14
C MET A 1 13.57 1.75 -5.47
N LEU A 2 13.66 0.77 -6.36
CA LEU A 2 14.91 0.08 -6.72
C LEU A 2 16.03 0.99 -7.27
N LEU A 3 15.73 1.80 -8.30
CA LEU A 3 16.74 2.60 -9.03
C LEU A 3 16.98 4.00 -8.43
N ALA A 4 16.02 4.52 -7.67
CA ALA A 4 16.09 5.87 -7.10
C ALA A 4 15.50 5.90 -5.69
N PRO A 5 16.16 5.26 -4.71
CA PRO A 5 15.62 5.14 -3.35
C PRO A 5 15.53 6.49 -2.63
N LYS A 6 16.43 7.45 -2.92
CA LYS A 6 16.36 8.81 -2.37
C LYS A 6 15.09 9.56 -2.80
N LYS A 7 14.65 9.41 -4.06
CA LYS A 7 13.38 9.97 -4.53
C LYS A 7 12.19 9.30 -3.83
N ALA A 8 12.27 7.99 -3.58
CA ALA A 8 11.22 7.26 -2.84
C ALA A 8 11.06 7.78 -1.41
N THR A 9 12.15 8.03 -0.69
CA THR A 9 12.11 8.65 0.65
C THR A 9 11.50 10.05 0.61
N GLN A 10 11.84 10.87 -0.39
CA GLN A 10 11.24 12.21 -0.56
C GLN A 10 9.72 12.15 -0.83
N ILE A 11 9.26 11.15 -1.60
CA ILE A 11 7.83 10.92 -1.83
C ILE A 11 7.15 10.49 -0.52
N LEU A 12 7.76 9.59 0.24
CA LEU A 12 7.23 9.15 1.54
C LEU A 12 7.06 10.33 2.51
N ARG A 13 8.00 11.28 2.55
CA ARG A 13 7.88 12.51 3.37
C ARG A 13 6.71 13.40 2.98
N LYS A 14 6.21 13.30 1.75
CA LYS A 14 5.05 14.08 1.28
C LYS A 14 3.72 13.42 1.60
N ALA A 15 3.70 12.16 2.03
CA ALA A 15 2.49 11.45 2.39
C ALA A 15 1.75 12.18 3.54
N GLY A 16 0.45 12.37 3.38
CA GLY A 16 -0.37 13.12 4.36
C GLY A 16 -0.06 14.62 4.47
N SER A 17 0.74 15.23 3.58
CA SER A 17 1.10 16.66 3.66
C SER A 17 -0.04 17.62 3.29
N THR A 18 -1.04 17.14 2.54
CA THR A 18 -2.29 17.86 2.25
C THR A 18 -3.50 16.95 2.46
N ASN A 19 -4.69 17.54 2.63
CA ASN A 19 -5.93 16.76 2.74
C ASN A 19 -6.18 15.97 1.46
N PHE A 20 -5.90 16.58 0.30
CA PHE A 20 -5.99 15.92 -0.99
C PHE A 20 -5.08 14.70 -1.08
N ILE A 21 -3.80 14.83 -0.72
CA ILE A 21 -2.86 13.70 -0.74
C ILE A 21 -3.32 12.57 0.18
N ASN A 22 -3.77 12.90 1.40
CA ASN A 22 -4.22 11.89 2.36
C ASN A 22 -5.43 11.10 1.84
N TYR A 23 -6.49 11.81 1.44
CA TYR A 23 -7.72 11.16 0.98
C TYR A 23 -7.54 10.49 -0.38
N ALA A 24 -6.76 11.07 -1.29
CA ALA A 24 -6.45 10.44 -2.57
C ALA A 24 -5.64 9.15 -2.38
N GLU A 25 -4.63 9.13 -1.52
CA GLU A 25 -3.82 7.95 -1.24
C GLU A 25 -4.67 6.81 -0.66
N ILE A 26 -5.49 7.11 0.35
CA ILE A 26 -6.37 6.10 0.96
C ILE A 26 -7.43 5.63 -0.04
N THR A 27 -8.01 6.53 -0.83
CA THR A 27 -8.99 6.16 -1.88
C THR A 27 -8.37 5.26 -2.94
N ILE A 28 -7.20 5.63 -3.47
CA ILE A 28 -6.48 4.83 -4.45
C ILE A 28 -6.13 3.45 -3.88
N ARG A 29 -5.82 3.35 -2.58
CA ARG A 29 -5.56 2.06 -1.89
C ARG A 29 -6.83 1.21 -1.73
N MET A 30 -8.01 1.81 -1.56
CA MET A 30 -9.26 1.07 -1.45
C MET A 30 -9.68 0.39 -2.76
N ILE A 31 -9.27 0.91 -3.91
CA ILE A 31 -9.56 0.32 -5.23
C ILE A 31 -8.99 -1.12 -5.34
N PRO A 32 -7.68 -1.38 -5.19
CA PRO A 32 -7.14 -2.73 -5.25
C PRO A 32 -7.64 -3.60 -4.09
N ALA A 33 -7.88 -3.03 -2.90
CA ALA A 33 -8.46 -3.79 -1.78
C ALA A 33 -9.83 -4.38 -2.14
N THR A 34 -10.70 -3.55 -2.74
CA THR A 34 -12.03 -3.97 -3.19
C THR A 34 -11.93 -4.95 -4.36
N ALA A 35 -11.01 -4.70 -5.30
CA ALA A 35 -10.77 -5.60 -6.43
C ALA A 35 -10.33 -7.01 -5.97
N LEU A 36 -9.48 -7.12 -4.93
CA LEU A 36 -9.08 -8.40 -4.36
C LEU A 36 -10.27 -9.15 -3.73
N ILE A 37 -11.18 -8.45 -3.06
CA ILE A 37 -12.39 -9.06 -2.47
C ILE A 37 -13.34 -9.55 -3.55
N LEU A 38 -13.62 -8.73 -4.57
CA LEU A 38 -14.57 -9.08 -5.63
C LEU A 38 -14.06 -10.22 -6.53
N ASN A 39 -12.75 -10.29 -6.75
CA ASN A 39 -12.13 -11.33 -7.57
C ASN A 39 -11.69 -12.56 -6.76
N SER A 40 -11.98 -12.63 -5.45
CA SER A 40 -11.53 -13.75 -4.62
C SER A 40 -12.07 -15.08 -5.15
N ASP A 41 -13.36 -15.12 -5.49
CA ASP A 41 -14.05 -16.36 -5.87
C ASP A 41 -13.60 -16.90 -7.24
N PHE A 42 -12.97 -16.05 -8.06
CA PHE A 42 -12.41 -16.42 -9.37
C PHE A 42 -10.90 -16.72 -9.31
N SER A 43 -10.26 -16.50 -8.17
CA SER A 43 -8.83 -16.70 -8.00
C SER A 43 -8.49 -18.15 -7.63
N LYS A 44 -7.26 -18.58 -7.92
CA LYS A 44 -6.71 -19.88 -7.47
C LYS A 44 -6.64 -20.02 -5.94
N PHE A 45 -6.65 -18.89 -5.22
CA PHE A 45 -6.46 -18.82 -3.76
C PHE A 45 -7.51 -17.90 -3.11
N PRO A 46 -8.80 -18.29 -3.10
CA PRO A 46 -9.91 -17.42 -2.71
C PRO A 46 -9.81 -16.91 -1.27
N ASP A 47 -9.44 -17.77 -0.31
CA ASP A 47 -9.34 -17.39 1.10
C ASP A 47 -8.27 -16.31 1.33
N TYR A 48 -7.12 -16.44 0.67
CA TYR A 48 -6.03 -15.46 0.77
C TYR A 48 -6.46 -14.10 0.21
N PHE A 49 -7.07 -14.08 -0.98
CA PHE A 49 -7.56 -12.84 -1.60
C PHE A 49 -8.60 -12.14 -0.71
N LYS A 50 -9.51 -12.92 -0.12
CA LYS A 50 -10.56 -12.40 0.76
C LYS A 50 -9.98 -11.83 2.05
N ILE A 51 -9.09 -12.56 2.73
CA ILE A 51 -8.45 -12.12 3.98
C ILE A 51 -7.62 -10.86 3.74
N PHE A 52 -6.74 -10.86 2.73
CA PHE A 52 -5.89 -9.71 2.43
C PHE A 52 -6.70 -8.50 1.97
N GLY A 53 -7.71 -8.71 1.12
CA GLY A 53 -8.60 -7.66 0.65
C GLY A 53 -9.36 -6.99 1.79
N TRP A 54 -10.00 -7.76 2.66
CA TRP A 54 -10.71 -7.23 3.83
C TRP A 54 -9.78 -6.54 4.82
N PHE A 55 -8.61 -7.11 5.11
CA PHE A 55 -7.61 -6.47 5.97
C PHE A 55 -7.17 -5.11 5.40
N MET A 56 -6.90 -5.05 4.09
CA MET A 56 -6.51 -3.81 3.42
C MET A 56 -7.63 -2.76 3.41
N LEU A 57 -8.87 -3.18 3.22
CA LEU A 57 -10.04 -2.30 3.21
C LEU A 57 -10.33 -1.74 4.61
N ILE A 58 -10.40 -2.59 5.63
CA ILE A 58 -10.67 -2.18 7.02
C ILE A 58 -9.60 -1.20 7.50
N THR A 59 -8.31 -1.51 7.29
CA THR A 59 -7.23 -0.60 7.70
C THR A 59 -7.28 0.74 6.96
N SER A 60 -7.72 0.77 5.70
CA SER A 60 -7.91 2.01 4.94
C SER A 60 -9.06 2.85 5.48
N VAL A 61 -10.18 2.22 5.86
CA VAL A 61 -11.31 2.88 6.50
C VAL A 61 -10.92 3.46 7.86
N VAL A 62 -10.16 2.72 8.67
CA VAL A 62 -9.64 3.23 9.96
C VAL A 62 -8.75 4.47 9.75
N LEU A 63 -7.90 4.46 8.72
CA LEU A 63 -7.05 5.62 8.39
C LEU A 63 -7.85 6.86 7.97
N TYR A 64 -9.08 6.71 7.47
CA TYR A 64 -9.98 7.84 7.18
C TYR A 64 -10.40 8.60 8.44
N PHE A 65 -10.54 7.89 9.56
CA PHE A 65 -10.94 8.49 10.84
C PHE A 65 -9.76 9.06 11.64
N ILE A 66 -8.53 8.69 11.27
CA ILE A 66 -7.34 9.18 11.97
C ILE A 66 -7.05 10.63 11.54
N PRO A 67 -6.80 11.55 12.49
CA PRO A 67 -6.43 12.92 12.17
C PRO A 67 -5.21 12.97 11.25
N ARG A 68 -5.32 13.74 10.16
CA ARG A 68 -4.26 13.87 9.14
C ARG A 68 -2.90 14.24 9.73
N GLN A 69 -2.87 15.10 10.75
CA GLN A 69 -1.63 15.52 11.41
C GLN A 69 -0.86 14.32 12.00
N ILE A 70 -1.58 13.34 12.56
CA ILE A 70 -0.99 12.12 13.10
C ILE A 70 -0.45 11.25 11.96
N HIS A 71 -1.23 11.10 10.88
CA HIS A 71 -0.81 10.33 9.71
C HIS A 71 0.45 10.92 9.05
N HIS A 72 0.49 12.24 8.87
CA HIS A 72 1.65 12.93 8.30
C HIS A 72 2.89 12.84 9.20
N ASN A 73 2.73 13.06 10.51
CA ASN A 73 3.83 12.93 11.46
C ASN A 73 4.37 11.50 11.52
N TYR A 74 3.50 10.49 11.37
CA TYR A 74 3.91 9.10 11.23
C TYR A 74 4.74 8.87 9.96
N SER A 75 4.30 9.39 8.81
CA SER A 75 5.06 9.30 7.55
C SER A 75 6.44 9.95 7.65
N LEU A 76 6.58 11.09 8.33
CA LEU A 76 7.87 11.73 8.58
C LEU A 76 8.78 10.85 9.42
N LYS A 77 8.29 10.32 10.56
CA LYS A 77 9.05 9.39 11.41
C LYS A 77 9.51 8.17 10.64
N CYS A 78 8.64 7.56 9.83
CA CYS A 78 9.00 6.42 8.99
C CYS A 78 10.06 6.79 7.95
N ALA A 79 9.94 7.95 7.31
CA ALA A 79 10.93 8.40 6.31
C ALA A 79 12.32 8.65 6.91
N ASP A 80 12.40 9.02 8.18
CA ASP A 80 13.67 9.21 8.89
C ASP A 80 14.29 7.87 9.34
N VAL A 81 13.45 6.87 9.67
CA VAL A 81 13.90 5.53 10.06
C VAL A 81 14.30 4.67 8.85
N ILE A 82 13.58 4.76 7.74
CA ILE A 82 13.78 3.90 6.58
C ILE A 82 14.97 4.39 5.74
N LYS A 83 16.10 3.72 5.89
CA LYS A 83 17.29 3.89 5.03
C LYS A 83 16.99 3.54 3.56
N PRO A 84 17.66 4.20 2.59
CA PRO A 84 17.52 3.93 1.15
C PRO A 84 17.67 2.44 0.76
N LEU A 85 18.51 1.69 1.48
CA LEU A 85 18.75 0.28 1.23
C LEU A 85 17.50 -0.59 1.46
N TYR A 86 16.68 -0.28 2.47
CA TYR A 86 15.45 -1.03 2.74
C TYR A 86 14.45 -0.90 1.59
N PHE A 87 14.34 0.28 0.97
CA PHE A 87 13.49 0.46 -0.21
C PHE A 87 13.94 -0.44 -1.37
N GLN A 88 15.25 -0.63 -1.55
CA GLN A 88 15.78 -1.49 -2.61
C GLN A 88 15.55 -2.96 -2.33
N ILE A 89 15.73 -3.41 -1.08
CA ILE A 89 15.48 -4.80 -0.67
C ILE A 89 14.00 -5.16 -0.75
N ILE A 90 13.09 -4.25 -0.39
CA ILE A 90 11.64 -4.51 -0.43
C ILE A 90 11.09 -4.49 -1.86
N SER A 91 11.74 -3.76 -2.78
CA SER A 91 11.31 -3.65 -4.18
C SER A 91 11.10 -4.99 -4.89
N PRO A 92 12.04 -5.96 -4.89
CA PRO A 92 11.84 -7.26 -5.53
C PRO A 92 10.69 -8.06 -4.91
N PHE A 93 10.46 -7.97 -3.59
CA PHE A 93 9.31 -8.63 -2.96
C PHE A 93 7.98 -8.04 -3.46
N ALA A 94 7.89 -6.72 -3.62
CA ALA A 94 6.70 -6.09 -4.17
C ALA A 94 6.40 -6.56 -5.60
N ILE A 95 7.45 -6.72 -6.44
CA ILE A 95 7.31 -7.24 -7.80
C ILE A 95 6.84 -8.71 -7.75
N LEU A 96 7.44 -9.53 -6.88
CA LEU A 96 7.09 -10.94 -6.71
C LEU A 96 5.62 -11.10 -6.29
N ILE A 97 5.16 -10.33 -5.30
CA ILE A 97 3.76 -10.33 -4.87
C ILE A 97 2.83 -9.91 -6.02
N GLY A 98 3.20 -8.87 -6.79
CA GLY A 98 2.43 -8.47 -7.98
C GLY A 98 2.32 -9.58 -9.02
N MET A 99 3.41 -10.29 -9.31
CA MET A 99 3.41 -11.44 -10.22
C MET A 99 2.54 -12.59 -9.69
N LEU A 100 2.60 -12.88 -8.38
CA LEU A 100 1.74 -13.89 -7.76
C LEU A 100 0.26 -13.55 -7.87
N ILE A 101 -0.12 -12.28 -7.67
CA ILE A 101 -1.51 -11.84 -7.83
C ILE A 101 -1.96 -12.05 -9.28
N LEU A 102 -1.15 -11.64 -10.26
CA LEU A 102 -1.47 -11.84 -11.68
C LEU A 102 -1.58 -13.32 -12.07
N TYR A 103 -0.68 -14.17 -11.57
CA TYR A 103 -0.73 -15.61 -11.78
C TYR A 103 -1.96 -16.26 -11.12
N SER A 104 -2.37 -15.76 -9.95
CA SER A 104 -3.53 -16.29 -9.21
C SER A 104 -4.87 -15.99 -9.91
N VAL A 105 -4.92 -14.92 -10.70
CA VAL A 105 -6.11 -14.51 -11.48
C VAL A 105 -6.05 -15.04 -12.92
N SER A 106 -4.86 -15.26 -13.49
CA SER A 106 -4.70 -15.90 -14.80
C SER A 106 -5.01 -17.38 -14.68
N LYS A 107 -6.14 -17.82 -15.27
CA LYS A 107 -6.55 -19.23 -15.36
C LYS A 107 -5.40 -20.10 -15.85
#